data_AF-A0A6D0IHT9-F1
#
_entry.id   AF-A0A6D0IHT9-F1
#
_cell.length_a   1.000
_cell.length_b   1.000
_cell.length_c   1.000
_cell.angle_alpha   90.00
_cell.angle_beta   90.00
_cell.angle_gamma   90.00
#
_symmetry.space_group_name_H-M   'P 1'
#
loop_
_entity.id
_entity.type
_entity.pdbx_description
1 polymer ?
#
loop_
_entity_poly.entity_id
_entity_poly.type
_entity_poly.pdbx_seq_one_letter_code
_entity_poly.pdbx_strand_id
1 'polypeptide(L)'
;GSDAVRQILRQQAGVDIGNTIIADGSGLSRHNLIAPATMMQVLQYIAQHDNELNFISMLPLAGYDGSLQYRAGLHQAGVDGKVSAKTGSLQGVYNLAGFITTASGQRMAFVQYLSGYAVEPADQRNRRIPLVRFESRLYKDIYQNN
;
A
#
# COMPACT_ATOMS: atom_id res chain seq x y z
N GLY A 1 18.98 -4.76 12.68
CA GLY A 1 17.79 -3.97 12.33
C GLY A 1 16.81 -4.82 11.54
N SER A 2 17.09 -5.06 10.26
CA SER A 2 16.33 -5.95 9.37
C SER A 2 16.20 -7.38 9.90
N ASP A 3 17.26 -7.95 10.47
CA ASP A 3 17.22 -9.30 11.06
C ASP A 3 16.30 -9.39 12.28
N ALA A 4 16.25 -8.33 13.11
CA ALA A 4 15.35 -8.28 14.25
C ALA A 4 13.88 -8.20 13.79
N VAL A 5 13.59 -7.40 12.75
CA VAL A 5 12.25 -7.33 12.14
C VAL A 5 11.84 -8.69 11.56
N ARG A 6 12.75 -9.35 10.84
CA ARG A 6 12.55 -10.71 10.31
C ARG A 6 12.22 -11.70 11.43
N GLN A 7 12.98 -11.66 12.52
CA GLN A 7 12.78 -12.55 13.66
C GLN A 7 11.44 -12.29 14.35
N ILE A 8 11.08 -11.02 14.59
CA ILE A 8 9.80 -10.66 15.22
C ILE A 8 8.62 -11.08 14.33
N LEU A 9 8.67 -10.79 13.03
CA LEU A 9 7.62 -11.22 12.09
C LEU A 9 7.46 -12.74 12.06
N ARG A 10 8.57 -13.48 12.11
CA ARG A 10 8.51 -14.94 12.13
C ARG A 10 7.98 -15.48 13.46
N GLN A 11 8.46 -14.95 14.58
CA GLN A 11 8.14 -15.47 15.92
C GLN A 11 6.77 -15.04 16.43
N GLN A 12 6.39 -13.78 16.19
CA GLN A 12 5.16 -13.19 16.71
C GLN A 12 4.04 -13.27 15.68
N ALA A 13 4.35 -13.08 14.39
CA ALA A 13 3.34 -13.04 13.34
C ALA A 13 3.22 -14.29 12.47
N GLY A 14 4.11 -15.28 12.66
CA GLY A 14 4.17 -16.47 11.81
C GLY A 14 4.46 -16.16 10.33
N VAL A 15 4.89 -14.94 10.02
CA VAL A 15 5.18 -14.49 8.65
C VAL A 15 6.62 -14.86 8.32
N ASP A 16 6.79 -15.91 7.51
CA ASP A 16 8.09 -16.23 6.95
C ASP A 16 8.36 -15.37 5.71
N ILE A 17 9.24 -14.40 5.89
CA ILE A 17 9.63 -13.49 4.81
C ILE A 17 10.66 -14.14 3.84
N GLY A 18 11.08 -15.40 4.02
CA GLY A 18 11.79 -16.20 3.01
C GLY A 18 13.04 -15.54 2.44
N ASN A 19 13.16 -15.39 1.11
CA ASN A 19 14.28 -14.71 0.44
C ASN A 19 14.07 -13.18 0.28
N THR A 20 13.11 -12.60 1.01
CA THR A 20 12.87 -11.15 1.01
C THR A 20 14.10 -10.39 1.47
N ILE A 21 14.51 -9.40 0.69
CA ILE A 21 15.62 -8.51 1.04
C ILE A 21 15.03 -7.25 1.68
N ILE A 22 15.33 -7.04 2.96
CA ILE A 22 15.03 -5.80 3.69
C ILE A 22 16.37 -5.14 4.01
N ALA A 23 16.79 -4.24 3.12
CA ALA A 23 18.02 -3.50 3.27
C ALA A 23 17.87 -2.30 4.22
N ASP A 24 16.67 -1.71 4.31
CA ASP A 24 16.33 -0.69 5.29
C ASP A 24 14.85 -0.70 5.69
N GLY A 25 14.51 0.00 6.77
CA GLY A 25 13.13 0.14 7.27
C GLY A 25 12.35 1.29 6.64
N SER A 26 13.01 2.21 5.92
CA SER A 26 12.36 3.36 5.28
C SER A 26 11.79 3.02 3.91
N GLY A 27 12.31 1.97 3.25
CA GLY A 27 11.97 1.62 1.88
C GLY A 27 12.79 2.37 0.82
N LEU A 28 13.84 3.11 1.21
CA LEU A 28 14.64 3.92 0.28
C LEU A 28 15.65 3.10 -0.52
N SER A 29 16.13 2.00 0.04
CA SER A 29 17.06 1.11 -0.63
C SER A 29 16.39 0.46 -1.84
N ARG A 30 17.02 0.61 -3.00
CA ARG A 30 16.64 -0.10 -4.23
C ARG A 30 16.87 -1.61 -4.15
N HIS A 31 17.59 -2.07 -3.15
CA HIS A 31 17.79 -3.51 -2.89
C HIS A 31 16.66 -4.11 -2.05
N ASN A 32 15.68 -3.32 -1.60
CA ASN A 32 14.49 -3.87 -0.95
C ASN A 32 13.67 -4.68 -1.96
N LEU A 33 13.50 -5.98 -1.70
CA LEU A 33 12.75 -6.91 -2.53
C LEU A 33 11.75 -7.66 -1.66
N ILE A 34 10.49 -7.23 -1.68
CA ILE A 34 9.38 -7.85 -0.95
C ILE A 34 8.31 -8.25 -1.95
N ALA A 35 7.87 -9.51 -1.92
CA ALA A 35 6.75 -9.95 -2.75
C ALA A 35 5.42 -9.36 -2.24
N PRO A 36 4.47 -9.00 -3.13
CA PRO A 36 3.15 -8.52 -2.70
C PRO A 36 2.43 -9.49 -1.75
N ALA A 37 2.57 -10.80 -1.97
CA ALA A 37 2.00 -11.83 -1.10
C ALA A 37 2.59 -11.81 0.32
N THR A 38 3.90 -11.57 0.46
CA THR A 38 4.55 -11.43 1.77
C THR A 38 4.05 -10.17 2.50
N MET A 39 3.92 -9.05 1.78
CA MET A 39 3.32 -7.84 2.36
C MET A 39 1.85 -8.05 2.75
N MET A 40 1.09 -8.83 1.96
CA MET A 40 -0.29 -9.19 2.29
C MET A 40 -0.37 -9.96 3.60
N GLN A 41 0.53 -10.92 3.85
CA GLN A 41 0.58 -11.65 5.13
C GLN A 41 0.81 -10.70 6.32
N VAL A 42 1.68 -9.70 6.15
CA VAL A 42 1.89 -8.66 7.19
C VAL A 42 0.62 -7.85 7.44
N LEU A 43 -0.07 -7.42 6.38
CA LEU A 43 -1.35 -6.68 6.54
C LEU A 43 -2.45 -7.55 7.16
N GLN A 44 -2.52 -8.84 6.82
CA GLN A 44 -3.46 -9.77 7.43
C GLN A 44 -3.19 -9.94 8.92
N TYR A 45 -1.93 -10.08 9.32
CA TYR A 45 -1.55 -10.13 10.73
C TYR A 45 -1.95 -8.85 11.46
N ILE A 46 -1.68 -7.67 10.87
CA ILE A 46 -2.10 -6.39 11.42
C ILE A 46 -3.62 -6.36 11.62
N ALA A 47 -4.41 -6.74 10.61
CA ALA A 47 -5.86 -6.74 10.71
C ALA A 47 -6.40 -7.66 11.81
N GLN A 48 -5.78 -8.83 12.00
CA GLN A 48 -6.17 -9.79 13.04
C GLN A 48 -5.86 -9.28 14.46
N HIS A 49 -4.87 -8.41 14.62
CA HIS A 49 -4.40 -7.92 15.92
C HIS A 49 -4.63 -6.41 16.12
N ASP A 50 -5.43 -5.77 15.27
CA ASP A 50 -5.61 -4.30 15.29
C ASP A 50 -6.29 -3.79 16.57
N ASN A 51 -7.02 -4.65 17.28
CA ASN A 51 -7.60 -4.31 18.58
C ASN A 51 -6.54 -4.00 19.64
N GLU A 52 -5.33 -4.56 19.50
CA GLU A 52 -4.20 -4.33 20.41
C GLU A 52 -3.21 -3.34 19.81
N LEU A 53 -2.95 -3.46 18.50
CA LEU A 53 -1.93 -2.65 17.81
C LEU A 53 -2.42 -1.23 17.50
N ASN A 54 -3.73 -1.06 17.26
CA ASN A 54 -4.35 0.16 16.73
C ASN A 54 -3.56 0.75 15.55
N PHE A 55 -3.03 -0.12 14.69
CA PHE A 55 -2.09 0.25 13.64
C PHE A 55 -2.81 0.86 12.44
N ILE A 56 -4.00 0.38 12.12
CA ILE A 56 -4.75 0.85 10.94
C ILE A 56 -5.07 2.34 11.04
N SER A 57 -5.38 2.84 12.25
CA SER A 57 -5.67 4.26 12.48
C SER A 57 -4.44 5.16 12.35
N MET A 58 -3.23 4.60 12.42
CA MET A 58 -1.97 5.33 12.22
C MET A 58 -1.62 5.49 10.73
N LEU A 59 -2.28 4.75 9.84
CA LEU A 59 -2.06 4.87 8.41
C LEU A 59 -2.77 6.13 7.86
N PRO A 60 -2.15 6.85 6.91
CA PRO A 60 -2.81 7.97 6.24
C PRO A 60 -4.17 7.57 5.65
N LEU A 61 -5.17 8.43 5.83
CA LEU A 61 -6.54 8.27 5.35
C LEU A 61 -6.76 9.09 4.08
N ALA A 62 -7.25 8.43 3.03
CA ALA A 62 -7.49 9.04 1.72
C ALA A 62 -8.42 10.25 1.80
N GLY A 63 -7.96 11.38 1.26
CA GLY A 63 -8.70 12.66 1.27
C GLY A 63 -8.56 13.49 2.55
N TYR A 64 -7.95 12.95 3.61
CA TYR A 64 -7.89 13.63 4.91
C TYR A 64 -6.46 14.03 5.31
N ASP A 65 -5.50 13.10 5.27
CA ASP A 65 -4.19 13.38 5.83
C ASP A 65 -3.01 12.66 5.13
N GLY A 66 -1.82 13.01 5.62
CA GLY A 66 -0.55 12.46 5.20
C GLY A 66 -0.36 12.44 3.69
N SER A 67 0.21 11.35 3.19
CA SER A 67 0.51 11.18 1.78
C SER A 67 -0.70 10.84 0.89
N LEU A 68 -1.89 10.64 1.48
CA LEU A 68 -3.11 10.31 0.73
C LEU A 68 -4.10 11.47 0.61
N GLN A 69 -3.89 12.57 1.35
CA GLN A 69 -4.75 13.76 1.30
C GLN A 69 -5.05 14.24 -0.13
N TYR A 70 -4.05 14.18 -1.03
CA TYR A 70 -4.17 14.64 -2.42
C TYR A 70 -3.93 13.51 -3.45
N ARG A 71 -4.24 12.26 -3.11
CA ARG A 71 -4.08 11.12 -4.03
C ARG A 71 -5.24 11.06 -5.02
N ALA A 72 -5.10 11.78 -6.13
CA ALA A 72 -6.17 11.96 -7.14
C ALA A 72 -6.84 10.67 -7.63
N GLY A 73 -6.11 9.55 -7.74
CA GLY A 73 -6.71 8.26 -8.13
C GLY A 73 -7.76 7.76 -7.14
N LEU A 74 -7.50 7.88 -5.84
CA LEU A 74 -8.44 7.49 -4.78
C LEU A 74 -9.64 8.45 -4.71
N HIS A 75 -9.36 9.74 -4.82
CA HIS A 75 -10.41 10.76 -4.88
C HIS A 75 -11.37 10.52 -6.06
N GLN A 76 -10.81 10.28 -7.27
CA GLN A 76 -11.61 10.02 -8.47
C GLN A 76 -12.35 8.67 -8.40
N ALA A 77 -11.84 7.68 -7.67
CA ALA A 77 -12.57 6.45 -7.37
C ALA A 77 -13.77 6.67 -6.43
N GLY A 78 -13.84 7.80 -5.72
CA GLY A 78 -14.88 8.09 -4.73
C GLY A 78 -14.67 7.33 -3.41
N VAL A 79 -13.41 7.02 -3.06
CA VAL A 79 -13.06 6.22 -1.86
C VAL A 79 -12.37 7.04 -0.76
N ASP A 80 -12.53 8.36 -0.78
CA ASP A 80 -12.08 9.22 0.31
C ASP A 80 -12.74 8.79 1.64
N GLY A 81 -11.94 8.75 2.70
CA GLY A 81 -12.37 8.24 4.01
C GLY A 81 -12.59 6.73 4.07
N LYS A 82 -12.32 5.99 2.98
CA LYS A 82 -12.48 4.52 2.92
C LYS A 82 -11.15 3.77 2.82
N VAL A 83 -10.07 4.45 2.43
CA VAL A 83 -8.75 3.84 2.24
C VAL A 83 -7.77 4.39 3.28
N SER A 84 -7.22 3.50 4.11
CA SER A 84 -6.12 3.79 5.04
C SER A 84 -4.88 3.03 4.57
N ALA A 85 -3.86 3.72 4.07
CA ALA A 85 -2.71 3.04 3.46
C ALA A 85 -1.39 3.82 3.55
N LYS A 86 -0.30 3.07 3.62
CA LYS A 86 1.04 3.61 3.50
C LYS A 86 1.42 3.75 2.03
N THR A 87 1.98 4.91 1.68
CA THR A 87 2.58 5.16 0.37
C THR A 87 4.05 4.72 0.32
N GLY A 88 4.47 4.20 -0.82
CA GLY A 88 5.88 4.04 -1.18
C GLY A 88 6.12 4.65 -2.56
N SER A 89 6.99 5.64 -2.68
CA SER A 89 7.24 6.34 -3.94
C SER A 89 8.72 6.58 -4.16
N LEU A 90 9.22 6.10 -5.29
CA LEU A 90 10.54 6.39 -5.84
C LEU A 90 10.39 6.69 -7.33
N GLN A 91 11.47 7.10 -8.01
CA GLN A 91 11.42 7.28 -9.46
C GLN A 91 11.01 5.97 -10.15
N GLY A 92 9.86 6.00 -10.83
CA GLY A 92 9.28 4.85 -11.52
C GLY A 92 8.60 3.83 -10.61
N VAL A 93 8.40 4.14 -9.32
CA VAL A 93 7.74 3.25 -8.35
C VAL A 93 6.57 3.97 -7.67
N TYR A 94 5.38 3.36 -7.70
CA TYR A 94 4.15 3.90 -7.12
C TYR A 94 3.38 2.83 -6.36
N ASN A 95 3.66 2.72 -5.06
CA ASN A 95 3.14 1.66 -4.23
C ASN A 95 2.13 2.18 -3.20
N LEU A 96 1.14 1.34 -2.90
CA LEU A 96 0.19 1.50 -1.80
C LEU A 96 0.00 0.15 -1.11
N ALA A 97 0.06 0.13 0.21
CA ALA A 97 -0.25 -1.06 1.01
C ALA A 97 -1.08 -0.63 2.23
N GLY A 98 -2.21 -1.29 2.45
CA GLY A 98 -3.13 -0.92 3.52
C GLY A 98 -4.49 -1.57 3.39
N PHE A 99 -5.51 -0.84 3.81
CA PHE A 99 -6.87 -1.34 3.97
C PHE A 99 -7.88 -0.45 3.26
N ILE A 100 -8.92 -1.07 2.73
CA ILE A 100 -10.10 -0.41 2.16
C ILE A 100 -11.36 -0.94 2.85
N THR A 101 -12.29 -0.04 3.19
CA THR A 101 -13.64 -0.41 3.61
C THR A 101 -14.55 -0.37 2.39
N THR A 102 -15.07 -1.52 1.97
CA THR A 102 -15.90 -1.66 0.76
C THR A 102 -17.32 -1.13 0.97
N ALA A 103 -18.12 -1.10 -0.09
CA ALA A 103 -19.51 -0.67 -0.04
C ALA A 103 -20.38 -1.57 0.86
N SER A 104 -20.03 -2.86 0.99
CA SER A 104 -20.69 -3.79 1.91
C SER A 104 -20.34 -3.53 3.38
N GLY A 105 -19.35 -2.67 3.65
CA GLY A 105 -18.82 -2.41 4.98
C GLY A 105 -17.68 -3.34 5.39
N GLN A 106 -17.33 -4.32 4.55
CA GLN A 106 -16.21 -5.20 4.83
C GLN A 106 -14.87 -4.46 4.69
N ARG A 107 -13.95 -4.69 5.63
CA ARG A 107 -12.57 -4.21 5.54
C ARG A 107 -11.72 -5.25 4.82
N MET A 108 -11.00 -4.83 3.78
CA MET A 108 -10.10 -5.67 2.99
C MET A 108 -8.68 -5.11 3.02
N ALA A 109 -7.70 -5.99 3.15
CA ALA A 109 -6.30 -5.66 2.94
C ALA A 109 -5.97 -5.64 1.43
N PHE A 110 -5.08 -4.76 1.00
CA PHE A 110 -4.61 -4.70 -0.38
C PHE A 110 -3.12 -4.35 -0.45
N VAL A 111 -2.48 -4.81 -1.53
CA VAL A 111 -1.11 -4.42 -1.89
C VAL A 111 -1.07 -4.08 -3.38
N GLN A 112 -0.71 -2.83 -3.68
CA GLN A 112 -0.42 -2.34 -5.03
C GLN A 112 1.08 -2.06 -5.10
N TYR A 113 1.81 -2.86 -5.89
CA TYR A 113 3.18 -2.54 -6.29
C TYR A 113 3.26 -2.24 -7.78
N LEU A 114 3.70 -1.03 -8.10
CA LEU A 114 3.96 -0.60 -9.48
C LEU A 114 5.43 -0.20 -9.56
N SER A 115 6.20 -0.89 -10.41
CA SER A 115 7.62 -0.64 -10.64
C SER A 115 7.90 -0.54 -12.14
N GLY A 116 8.98 0.13 -12.51
CA GLY A 116 9.31 0.34 -13.92
C GLY A 116 8.35 1.29 -14.64
N TYR A 117 7.62 2.13 -13.90
CA TYR A 117 6.69 3.08 -14.49
C TYR A 117 7.44 4.20 -15.20
N ALA A 118 7.33 4.22 -16.52
CA ALA A 118 7.88 5.24 -17.39
C ALA A 118 6.82 5.72 -18.38
N VAL A 119 6.95 6.97 -18.81
CA VAL A 119 6.18 7.56 -19.90
C VAL A 119 7.16 8.18 -20.89
N GLU A 120 6.71 8.39 -22.11
CA GLU A 120 7.50 9.11 -23.12
C GLU A 120 7.97 10.48 -22.59
N PRO A 121 9.15 10.98 -22.99
CA PRO A 121 9.68 12.25 -22.51
C PRO A 121 8.69 13.43 -22.67
N ALA A 122 7.94 13.44 -23.77
CA ALA A 122 6.92 14.44 -24.05
C ALA A 122 5.79 14.48 -22.99
N ASP A 123 5.51 13.33 -22.36
CA ASP A 123 4.41 13.15 -21.41
C ASP A 123 4.84 13.32 -19.95
N GLN A 124 6.09 13.66 -19.66
CA GLN A 124 6.60 13.73 -18.29
C GLN A 124 5.78 14.66 -17.37
N ARG A 125 5.26 15.78 -17.90
CA ARG A 125 4.39 16.70 -17.14
C ARG A 125 3.05 16.04 -16.76
N ASN A 126 2.55 15.15 -17.62
CA ASN A 126 1.28 14.44 -17.48
C ASN A 126 1.44 13.00 -17.00
N ARG A 127 2.65 12.60 -16.54
CA ARG A 127 2.98 11.22 -16.16
C ARG A 127 2.05 10.63 -15.10
N ARG A 128 1.31 11.44 -14.34
CA ARG A 128 0.36 10.95 -13.34
C ARG A 128 -1.01 10.60 -13.91
N ILE A 129 -1.39 11.06 -15.11
CA ILE A 129 -2.71 10.81 -15.69
C ILE A 129 -2.99 9.30 -15.85
N PRO A 130 -2.08 8.49 -16.44
CA PRO A 130 -2.32 7.05 -16.56
C PRO A 130 -2.39 6.36 -15.19
N LEU A 131 -1.52 6.74 -14.26
CA LEU A 131 -1.53 6.24 -12.88
C LEU A 131 -2.86 6.54 -12.17
N VAL A 132 -3.34 7.78 -12.25
CA VAL A 132 -4.63 8.20 -11.66
C VAL A 132 -5.78 7.41 -12.25
N ARG A 133 -5.78 7.18 -13.57
CA ARG A 133 -6.80 6.37 -14.24
C ARG A 133 -6.76 4.91 -13.80
N PHE A 134 -5.56 4.33 -13.66
CA PHE A 134 -5.37 2.98 -13.17
C PHE A 134 -5.91 2.83 -11.75
N GLU A 135 -5.45 3.68 -10.82
CA GLU A 135 -5.88 3.66 -9.42
C GLU A 135 -7.39 3.90 -9.31
N SER A 136 -7.93 4.89 -10.03
CA SER A 136 -9.35 5.20 -9.99
C SER A 136 -10.22 3.99 -10.38
N ARG A 137 -9.82 3.24 -11.42
CA ARG A 137 -10.54 2.04 -11.83
C ARG A 137 -10.39 0.91 -10.83
N LEU A 138 -9.16 0.63 -10.40
CA LEU A 138 -8.86 -0.46 -9.46
C LEU A 138 -9.60 -0.29 -8.13
N TYR A 139 -9.49 0.87 -7.50
CA TYR A 139 -10.07 1.08 -6.17
C TYR A 139 -11.58 1.24 -6.20
N LYS A 140 -12.14 1.77 -7.30
CA LYS A 140 -13.59 1.76 -7.51
C LYS A 140 -14.11 0.33 -7.62
N ASP A 141 -13.43 -0.53 -8.36
CA ASP A 141 -13.79 -1.94 -8.53
C ASP A 141 -13.72 -2.69 -7.20
N ILE A 142 -12.61 -2.57 -6.45
CA ILE A 142 -12.47 -3.17 -5.13
C ILE A 142 -13.57 -2.70 -4.17
N TYR A 143 -13.88 -1.39 -4.19
CA TYR A 143 -14.92 -0.82 -3.33
C TYR A 143 -16.33 -1.35 -3.63
N GLN A 144 -16.66 -1.55 -4.92
CA GLN A 144 -18.01 -1.89 -5.36
C GLN A 144 -18.28 -3.40 -5.41
N ASN A 145 -17.28 -4.21 -5.74
CA ASN A 145 -17.47 -5.60 -6.12
C ASN A 145 -17.02 -6.62 -5.07
N ASN A 146 -16.75 -6.17 -3.83
CA ASN A 146 -16.42 -7.01 -2.68
C ASN A 146 -17.12 -6.49 -1.41
#